data_AF-A0AAN5A0C7-F1
#
_entry.id   AF-A0AAN5A0C7-F1
#
_cell.length_a   1.000
_cell.length_b   1.000
_cell.length_c   1.000
_cell.angle_alpha   90.00
_cell.angle_beta   90.00
_cell.angle_gamma   90.00
#
_symmetry.space_group_name_H-M   'P 1'
#
loop_
_entity.id
_entity.type
_entity.pdbx_description
1 polymer ?
#
loop_
_entity_poly.entity_id
_entity_poly.type
_entity_poly.pdbx_seq_one_letter_code
_entity_poly.pdbx_strand_id
1 'polypeptide(L)' 'MTAAALRRTFFALPILGWIARDIAHKGQENIWYALLTFVSLVAIATILWGLPALSLSALAMVPVMMALLVRIAAG' A
#
# COMPACT_ATOMS: atom_id res chain seq x y z
N MET A 1 -6.90 -21.62 3.67
CA MET A 1 -6.70 -21.18 2.26
C MET A 1 -5.24 -21.36 1.91
N THR A 2 -4.90 -22.01 0.79
CA THR A 2 -3.50 -22.19 0.38
C THR A 2 -2.92 -20.87 -0.14
N ALA A 3 -1.62 -20.63 0.06
CA ALA A 3 -0.96 -19.37 -0.34
C ALA A 3 -1.16 -19.03 -1.84
N ALA A 4 -1.27 -20.06 -2.69
CA ALA A 4 -1.56 -19.92 -4.10
C ALA A 4 -2.96 -19.34 -4.38
N ALA A 5 -3.98 -19.76 -3.62
CA ALA A 5 -5.33 -19.22 -3.74
C ALA A 5 -5.36 -17.75 -3.31
N LEU A 6 -4.69 -17.38 -2.21
CA LEU A 6 -4.61 -15.99 -1.73
C LEU A 6 -3.96 -15.06 -2.76
N ARG A 7 -2.86 -15.52 -3.39
CA ARG A 7 -2.15 -14.77 -4.43
C ARG A 7 -3.04 -14.52 -5.65
N ARG A 8 -3.84 -15.51 -6.05
CA ARG A 8 -4.79 -15.39 -7.17
C ARG A 8 -5.89 -14.38 -6.86
N THR A 9 -6.44 -14.41 -5.64
CA THR A 9 -7.46 -13.44 -5.22
C THR A 9 -6.90 -12.02 -5.10
N PHE A 10 -5.66 -11.87 -4.62
CA PHE A 10 -5.01 -10.57 -4.51
C PHE A 10 -4.75 -9.91 -5.88
N PHE A 11 -4.29 -10.69 -6.87
CA PHE A 11 -4.13 -10.19 -8.25
C PHE A 11 -5.44 -9.94 -8.99
N ALA A 12 -6.58 -10.38 -8.45
CA ALA A 12 -7.91 -10.12 -9.00
C ALA A 12 -8.48 -8.77 -8.55
N LEU A 13 -7.91 -8.14 -7.52
CA LEU A 13 -8.35 -6.81 -7.08
C LEU A 13 -8.08 -5.78 -8.19
N PRO A 14 -9.09 -4.99 -8.61
CA PRO A 14 -8.98 -4.15 -9.80
C PRO A 14 -7.91 -3.07 -9.65
N ILE A 15 -7.78 -2.48 -8.46
CA ILE A 15 -6.80 -1.41 -8.19
C ILE A 15 -5.50 -2.00 -7.66
N LEU A 16 -5.56 -2.72 -6.53
CA LEU A 16 -4.36 -3.26 -5.86
C LEU A 16 -3.69 -4.39 -6.64
N GLY A 17 -4.48 -5.27 -7.26
CA GLY A 17 -3.97 -6.38 -8.06
C GLY A 17 -3.33 -5.92 -9.37
N TRP A 18 -3.79 -4.81 -9.94
CA TRP A 18 -3.16 -4.19 -11.10
C TRP A 18 -1.80 -3.60 -10.73
N ILE A 19 -1.72 -2.75 -9.68
CA ILE A 19 -0.46 -2.18 -9.19
C ILE A 19 0.53 -3.29 -8.82
N ALA A 20 0.08 -4.31 -8.10
CA ALA A 20 0.93 -5.43 -7.70
C ALA A 20 1.47 -6.22 -8.90
N ARG A 21 0.65 -6.41 -9.94
CA ARG A 21 1.10 -7.08 -11.18
C ARG A 21 2.13 -6.23 -11.92
N ASP A 22 1.91 -4.92 -11.95
CA ASP A 22 2.79 -3.97 -12.62
C ASP A 22 4.17 -3.93 -11.95
N ILE A 23 4.22 -3.83 -10.62
CA ILE A 23 5.48 -3.91 -9.84
C ILE A 23 6.17 -5.27 -10.03
N ALA A 24 5.42 -6.37 -10.04
CA ALA A 24 6.01 -7.71 -10.11
C ALA A 24 6.58 -8.06 -11.50
N HIS A 25 6.10 -7.46 -12.59
CA HIS A 25 6.44 -7.88 -13.95
C HIS A 25 7.14 -6.81 -14.79
N LYS A 26 7.06 -5.51 -14.43
CA LYS A 26 7.55 -4.42 -15.28
C LYS A 26 8.83 -3.71 -14.85
N GLY A 27 9.43 -4.05 -13.71
CA GLY A 27 10.72 -3.49 -13.29
C GLY A 27 10.71 -2.82 -11.91
N GLN A 28 11.90 -2.56 -11.35
CA GLN A 28 12.06 -1.98 -10.01
C GLN A 28 11.63 -0.51 -9.95
N GLU A 29 11.75 0.24 -11.04
CA GLU A 29 11.32 1.63 -11.16
C GLU A 29 9.84 1.82 -10.87
N ASN A 30 9.03 0.78 -11.11
CA ASN A 30 7.59 0.85 -10.97
C ASN A 30 7.12 1.01 -9.51
N ILE A 31 7.97 0.62 -8.54
CA ILE A 31 7.68 0.85 -7.13
C ILE A 31 7.66 2.34 -6.79
N TRP A 32 8.51 3.14 -7.44
CA TRP A 32 8.58 4.58 -7.20
C TRP A 32 7.33 5.29 -7.70
N TYR A 33 6.78 4.85 -8.84
CA TYR A 33 5.51 5.36 -9.33
C TYR A 33 4.34 5.00 -8.40
N ALA A 34 4.32 3.79 -7.84
CA ALA A 34 3.30 3.38 -6.88
C ALA A 34 3.38 4.21 -5.58
N LEU A 35 4.59 4.44 -5.06
CA LEU A 35 4.81 5.29 -3.88
C LEU A 35 4.40 6.75 -4.15
N LEU A 36 4.82 7.31 -5.28
CA LEU A 36 4.44 8.66 -5.68
C LEU A 36 2.91 8.80 -5.78
N THR A 37 2.25 7.83 -6.42
CA THR A 37 0.78 7.80 -6.53
C THR A 37 0.12 7.77 -5.16
N PHE A 38 0.63 6.95 -4.23
CA PHE A 38 0.11 6.89 -2.86
C PHE A 38 0.24 8.24 -2.14
N VAL A 39 1.41 8.88 -2.20
CA VAL A 39 1.64 10.19 -1.60
C VAL A 39 0.73 11.25 -2.23
N SER A 40 0.55 11.23 -3.55
CA SER A 40 -0.38 12.12 -4.25
C SER A 40 -1.82 11.93 -3.81
N LEU A 41 -2.27 10.69 -3.59
CA LEU A 41 -3.63 10.42 -3.08
C LEU A 41 -3.83 10.98 -1.67
N VAL A 42 -2.84 10.85 -0.78
CA VAL A 42 -2.89 11.45 0.56
C VAL A 42 -2.92 12.98 0.46
N ALA A 43 -2.12 13.57 -0.42
CA ALA A 43 -2.12 15.01 -0.65
C ALA A 43 -3.48 15.52 -1.15
N ILE A 44 -4.08 14.84 -2.14
CA ILE A 44 -5.42 15.17 -2.66
C ILE A 44 -6.48 15.04 -1.54
N ALA A 45 -6.43 13.96 -0.77
CA ALA A 45 -7.34 13.76 0.36
C ALA A 45 -7.18 14.87 1.41
N THR A 46 -5.94 15.31 1.66
CA THR A 46 -5.63 16.42 2.59
C THR A 46 -6.13 17.75 2.05
N ILE A 47 -6.03 18.02 0.75
CA ILE A 47 -6.58 19.23 0.14
C ILE A 47 -8.10 19.24 0.26
N LEU A 48 -8.76 18.09 0.07
CA LEU A 48 -10.21 17.99 0.07
C LEU A 48 -10.83 18.01 1.49
N TRP A 49 -10.16 17.42 2.47
CA TRP A 49 -10.73 17.21 3.82
C TRP A 49 -9.89 17.80 4.96
N GLY A 50 -8.70 18.35 4.68
CA GLY A 50 -7.82 18.94 5.68
C GLY A 50 -7.18 17.92 6.62
N LEU A 51 -7.07 18.31 7.90
CA LEU A 51 -6.42 17.53 8.96
C LEU A 51 -7.04 16.13 9.17
N PRO A 52 -8.37 15.91 9.14
CA PRO A 52 -8.97 14.58 9.23
C PRO A 52 -8.40 13.54 8.26
N ALA A 53 -8.13 13.92 7.00
CA ALA A 53 -7.55 12.99 6.02
C ALA A 53 -6.13 12.57 6.41
N LEU A 54 -5.32 13.48 6.95
CA LEU A 54 -4.01 13.15 7.48
C LEU A 54 -4.11 12.22 8.70
N SER A 55 -5.01 12.51 9.64
CA SER A 55 -5.21 11.68 10.83
C SER A 55 -5.64 10.25 10.46
N LEU A 56 -6.56 10.11 9.52
CA LEU A 56 -7.00 8.79 9.03
C LEU A 56 -5.91 8.05 8.25
N SER A 57 -5.13 8.77 7.44
CA SER A 57 -3.99 8.19 6.71
C SER A 57 -2.91 7.67 7.68
N ALA A 58 -2.61 8.42 8.72
CA ALA A 58 -1.70 8.00 9.78
C ALA A 58 -2.25 6.79 10.56
N LEU A 59 -3.54 6.80 10.90
CA LEU A 59 -4.20 5.68 11.56
C LEU A 59 -4.15 4.40 10.71
N ALA A 60 -4.37 4.51 9.39
CA ALA A 60 -4.27 3.39 8.47
C ALA A 60 -2.84 2.80 8.38
N MET A 61 -1.80 3.60 8.68
CA MET A 61 -0.40 3.14 8.73
C MET A 61 -0.02 2.45 10.05
N VAL A 62 -0.83 2.54 11.11
CA VAL A 62 -0.55 1.89 12.40
C VAL A 62 -0.27 0.37 12.26
N PRO A 63 -1.10 -0.45 11.59
CA PRO A 63 -0.81 -1.88 11.45
C PRO A 63 0.49 -2.14 10.66
N VAL A 64 0.83 -1.29 9.70
CA VAL A 64 2.08 -1.39 8.92
C VAL A 64 3.28 -1.15 9.83
N MET A 65 3.23 -0.08 10.63
CA MET A 65 4.30 0.24 11.59
C MET A 65 4.42 -0.82 12.67
N MET A 66 3.31 -1.35 13.17
CA MET A 66 3.31 -2.45 14.15
C MET A 66 3.95 -3.72 13.56
N ALA A 67 3.56 -4.11 12.34
CA ALA A 67 4.18 -5.27 11.67
C ALA A 67 5.68 -5.04 11.43
N LEU A 68 6.07 -3.82 11.02
CA LEU A 68 7.47 -3.46 10.83
C LEU A 68 8.26 -3.58 12.14
N LEU A 69 7.75 -3.01 13.23
CA LEU A 69 8.38 -3.09 14.54
C LEU A 69 8.50 -4.53 15.04
N VAL A 70 7.44 -5.33 14.89
CA VAL A 70 7.48 -6.77 15.24
C VAL A 70 8.54 -7.51 14.43
N ARG A 71 8.64 -7.23 13.12
CA ARG A 71 9.67 -7.85 12.27
C ARG A 71 11.07 -7.43 12.68
N ILE A 72 11.31 -6.14 12.93
CA ILE A 72 12.61 -5.65 13.40
C ILE A 72 12.96 -6.26 14.76
N ALA A 73 12.00 -6.39 15.66
CA ALA A 73 12.20 -6.99 16.97
C ALA A 73 12.42 -8.52 16.93
N ALA A 74 11.91 -9.19 15.88
CA ALA A 74 12.06 -10.64 15.71
C ALA A 74 13.39 -11.08 15.07
N GLY A 75 14.19 -10.15 14.53
CA GLY A 75 15.45 -10.42 13.81
C GLY A 75 15.25 -10.76 12.34
#